data_AF-A0A7S2XHH6-F1
#
_entry.id   AF-A0A7S2XHH6-F1
#
_cell.length_a   1.000
_cell.length_b   1.000
_cell.length_c   1.000
_cell.angle_alpha   90.00
_cell.angle_beta   90.00
_cell.angle_gamma   90.00
#
_symmetry.space_group_name_H-M   'P 1'
#
loop_
_entity.id
_entity.type
_entity.pdbx_description
1 polymer ?
#
loop_
_entity_poly.entity_id
_entity_poly.type
_entity_poly.pdbx_seq_one_letter_code
_entity_poly.pdbx_strand_id
1 'polypeptide(L)'
;YHIETYNAELIRSAIPNYFLAEAAAADVKMVITGEGADEMWAGYAYFEDAPNPEAMHKELCRIYNHLGVANLLRADRMTMAHGLEARVPFLDVEHTAMAMKLDPRKKLITKGGAPEQREKAYLRHMFDRPHDGITIPKPVLWRMKAMQCEGIGEDWVSILQRKVSEKVSDAAMAEASKRFPHETPQTKEEYFYRELFDNYFPNCERVPQMWEGGYRAGGAEWQSTAYTREGLKEVGRLTHALQGKATQQAA
;
A
#
# COMPACT_ATOMS: atom_id res chain seq x y z
N TYR A 1 -16.14 10.84 -0.95
CA TYR A 1 -16.95 10.94 0.27
C TYR A 1 -16.45 9.95 1.33
N HIS A 2 -16.76 8.65 1.26
CA HIS A 2 -16.53 7.68 2.34
C HIS A 2 -15.12 7.62 2.96
N ILE A 3 -14.04 7.77 2.17
CA ILE A 3 -12.67 7.66 2.71
C ILE A 3 -12.19 8.92 3.44
N GLU A 4 -12.89 10.05 3.28
CA GLU A 4 -12.59 11.29 4.03
C GLU A 4 -11.13 11.74 3.93
N THR A 5 -10.50 11.55 2.76
CA THR A 5 -9.15 12.02 2.46
C THR A 5 -9.04 12.45 0.99
N TYR A 6 -8.05 13.29 0.69
CA TYR A 6 -7.60 13.63 -0.67
C TYR A 6 -6.24 12.99 -1.01
N ASN A 7 -5.75 12.06 -0.18
CA ASN A 7 -4.52 11.32 -0.45
C ASN A 7 -4.67 10.44 -1.69
N ALA A 8 -3.95 10.77 -2.77
CA ALA A 8 -4.07 10.10 -4.05
C ALA A 8 -3.75 8.60 -3.99
N GLU A 9 -2.73 8.20 -3.23
CA GLU A 9 -2.35 6.79 -3.06
C GLU A 9 -3.44 5.98 -2.36
N LEU A 10 -3.98 6.52 -1.27
CA LEU A 10 -5.07 5.86 -0.55
C LEU A 10 -6.32 5.77 -1.44
N ILE A 11 -6.67 6.84 -2.15
CA ILE A 11 -7.83 6.86 -3.06
C ILE A 11 -7.68 5.83 -4.19
N ARG A 12 -6.51 5.74 -4.84
CA ARG A 12 -6.23 4.74 -5.88
C ARG A 12 -6.48 3.32 -5.39
N SER A 13 -6.15 3.05 -4.13
CA SER A 13 -6.33 1.74 -3.48
C SER A 13 -7.74 1.56 -2.90
N ALA A 14 -8.47 2.65 -2.65
CA ALA A 14 -9.78 2.66 -2.02
C ALA A 14 -10.91 2.35 -2.98
N ILE A 15 -10.86 2.92 -4.20
CA ILE A 15 -11.89 2.72 -5.22
C ILE A 15 -12.15 1.23 -5.53
N PRO A 16 -11.12 0.41 -5.83
CA PRO A 16 -11.29 -1.04 -5.98
C PRO A 16 -11.81 -1.73 -4.72
N ASN A 17 -11.33 -1.33 -3.53
CA ASN A 17 -11.79 -1.89 -2.26
C ASN A 17 -13.27 -1.60 -2.01
N TYR A 18 -13.77 -0.43 -2.42
CA TYR A 18 -15.18 -0.06 -2.33
C TYR A 18 -16.04 -1.03 -3.14
N PHE A 19 -15.73 -1.24 -4.43
CA PHE A 19 -16.48 -2.16 -5.27
C PHE A 19 -16.36 -3.63 -4.83
N LEU A 20 -15.19 -4.03 -4.32
CA LEU A 20 -15.02 -5.37 -3.74
C LEU A 20 -15.88 -5.55 -2.48
N ALA A 21 -15.94 -4.53 -1.62
CA ALA A 21 -16.79 -4.56 -0.43
C ALA A 21 -18.28 -4.58 -0.78
N GLU A 22 -18.71 -3.82 -1.78
CA GLU A 22 -20.07 -3.86 -2.32
C GLU A 22 -20.46 -5.29 -2.75
N ALA A 23 -19.60 -5.92 -3.55
CA ALA A 23 -19.82 -7.28 -4.03
C ALA A 23 -19.85 -8.30 -2.86
N ALA A 24 -18.88 -8.24 -1.95
CA ALA A 24 -18.79 -9.17 -0.82
C ALA A 24 -19.95 -9.01 0.17
N ALA A 25 -20.45 -7.79 0.38
CA ALA A 25 -21.54 -7.50 1.31
C ALA A 25 -22.89 -8.14 0.92
N ALA A 26 -23.02 -8.54 -0.35
CA ALA A 26 -24.17 -9.31 -0.85
C ALA A 26 -24.22 -10.72 -0.25
N ASP A 27 -23.07 -11.34 0.00
CA ASP A 27 -22.95 -12.73 0.42
C ASP A 27 -22.58 -12.88 1.91
N VAL A 28 -21.75 -11.99 2.43
CA VAL A 28 -21.20 -12.08 3.78
C VAL A 28 -21.31 -10.75 4.53
N LYS A 29 -21.21 -10.83 5.87
CA LYS A 29 -21.19 -9.64 6.75
C LYS A 29 -19.83 -9.39 7.39
N MET A 30 -18.89 -10.32 7.21
CA MET A 30 -17.53 -10.20 7.73
C MET A 30 -16.53 -10.82 6.76
N VAL A 31 -15.39 -10.17 6.59
CA VAL A 31 -14.24 -10.65 5.83
C VAL A 31 -12.95 -10.56 6.65
N ILE A 32 -12.02 -11.45 6.36
CA ILE A 32 -10.66 -11.41 6.90
C ILE A 32 -9.75 -10.79 5.83
N THR A 33 -8.93 -9.83 6.23
CA THR A 33 -7.98 -9.15 5.33
C THR A 33 -6.53 -9.36 5.79
N GLY A 34 -5.59 -9.06 4.89
CA GLY A 34 -4.15 -9.15 5.15
C GLY A 34 -3.50 -7.85 5.61
N GLU A 35 -4.28 -6.84 6.02
CA GLU A 35 -3.75 -5.54 6.45
C GLU A 35 -2.84 -5.69 7.67
N GLY A 36 -1.77 -4.88 7.73
CA GLY A 36 -0.76 -4.95 8.79
C GLY A 36 0.37 -5.93 8.53
N ALA A 37 0.24 -6.85 7.57
CA ALA A 37 1.30 -7.82 7.29
C ALA A 37 2.59 -7.15 6.79
N ASP A 38 2.49 -6.07 5.99
CA ASP A 38 3.66 -5.35 5.48
C ASP A 38 4.38 -4.59 6.60
N GLU A 39 3.61 -3.97 7.49
CA GLU A 39 4.06 -3.17 8.62
C GLU A 39 4.64 -4.02 9.75
N MET A 40 4.20 -5.28 9.88
CA MET A 40 4.75 -6.22 10.85
C MET A 40 6.00 -6.95 10.32
N TRP A 41 6.09 -7.21 9.01
CA TRP A 41 7.05 -8.17 8.44
C TRP A 41 7.96 -7.61 7.34
N ALA A 42 8.13 -6.29 7.26
CA ALA A 42 8.97 -5.62 6.26
C ALA A 42 8.58 -6.02 4.83
N GLY A 43 7.33 -5.73 4.48
CA GLY A 43 6.75 -6.16 3.20
C GLY A 43 6.96 -5.20 2.03
N TYR A 44 7.29 -3.93 2.30
CA TYR A 44 7.48 -2.93 1.26
C TYR A 44 8.88 -3.02 0.63
N ALA A 45 8.98 -2.80 -0.68
CA ALA A 45 10.24 -2.95 -1.42
C ALA A 45 11.36 -2.02 -0.91
N TYR A 46 11.01 -0.84 -0.37
CA TYR A 46 12.00 0.11 0.15
C TYR A 46 12.75 -0.39 1.40
N PHE A 47 12.28 -1.47 2.05
CA PHE A 47 13.04 -2.12 3.13
C PHE A 47 14.32 -2.80 2.63
N GLU A 48 14.47 -3.04 1.32
CA GLU A 48 15.75 -3.47 0.71
C GLU A 48 16.87 -2.45 0.91
N ASP A 49 16.51 -1.17 1.04
CA ASP A 49 17.46 -0.07 1.19
C ASP A 49 17.70 0.29 2.67
N ALA A 50 17.16 -0.49 3.62
CA ALA A 50 17.37 -0.24 5.04
C ALA A 50 18.85 -0.44 5.42
N PRO A 51 19.51 0.54 6.08
CA PRO A 51 20.96 0.50 6.29
C PRO A 51 21.41 -0.51 7.34
N ASN A 52 20.55 -0.84 8.30
CA ASN A 52 20.82 -1.78 9.39
C ASN A 52 19.50 -2.30 10.03
N PRO A 53 19.55 -3.38 10.82
CA PRO A 53 18.37 -3.95 11.48
C PRO A 53 17.61 -2.95 12.37
N GLU A 54 18.33 -2.05 13.06
CA GLU A 54 17.76 -1.08 13.98
C GLU A 54 16.94 -0.01 13.24
N ALA A 55 17.46 0.50 12.12
CA ALA A 55 16.76 1.46 11.26
C ALA A 55 15.50 0.84 10.65
N MET A 56 15.57 -0.40 10.19
CA MET A 56 14.39 -1.14 9.73
C MET A 56 13.36 -1.30 10.85
N HIS A 57 13.77 -1.66 12.07
CA HIS A 57 12.83 -1.81 13.19
C HIS A 57 12.18 -0.49 13.58
N LYS A 58 12.95 0.60 13.66
CA LYS A 58 12.44 1.96 13.90
C LYS A 58 11.37 2.32 12.87
N GLU A 59 11.63 1.99 11.60
CA GLU A 59 10.68 2.25 10.52
C GLU A 59 9.42 1.39 10.62
N LEU A 60 9.52 0.09 10.94
CA LEU A 60 8.36 -0.78 11.19
C LEU A 60 7.48 -0.21 12.32
N CYS A 61 8.09 0.24 13.42
CA CYS A 61 7.39 0.90 14.51
C CYS A 61 6.71 2.20 14.06
N ARG A 62 7.39 2.99 13.22
CA ARG A 62 6.84 4.24 12.70
C ARG A 62 5.61 3.98 11.81
N ILE A 63 5.72 3.12 10.80
CA ILE A 63 4.60 2.83 9.89
C ILE A 63 3.43 2.13 10.59
N TYR A 64 3.70 1.30 11.61
CA TYR A 64 2.66 0.76 12.47
C TYR A 64 1.83 1.87 13.14
N ASN A 65 2.48 2.89 13.71
CA ASN A 65 1.79 4.02 14.34
C ASN A 65 1.01 4.90 13.34
N HIS A 66 1.29 4.80 12.04
CA HIS A 66 0.56 5.52 11.00
C HIS A 66 -0.59 4.73 10.36
N LEU A 67 -0.75 3.44 10.69
CA LEU A 67 -1.76 2.57 10.06
C LEU A 67 -3.17 3.15 10.10
N GLY A 68 -3.55 3.79 11.20
CA GLY A 68 -4.89 4.37 11.43
C GLY A 68 -5.26 5.50 10.48
N VAL A 69 -4.28 6.18 9.88
CA VAL A 69 -4.49 7.25 8.88
C VAL A 69 -4.11 6.82 7.47
N ALA A 70 -3.80 5.54 7.30
CA ALA A 70 -3.27 4.93 6.08
C ALA A 70 -4.13 3.73 5.65
N ASN A 71 -3.54 2.53 5.64
CA ASN A 71 -4.18 1.31 5.18
C ASN A 71 -5.44 0.94 5.98
N LEU A 72 -5.45 1.17 7.30
CA LEU A 72 -6.64 0.86 8.10
C LEU A 72 -7.78 1.85 7.89
N LEU A 73 -7.48 3.14 7.64
CA LEU A 73 -8.50 4.11 7.24
C LEU A 73 -9.22 3.61 5.99
N ARG A 74 -8.46 3.17 4.99
CA ARG A 74 -9.01 2.63 3.75
C ARG A 74 -9.81 1.35 3.99
N ALA A 75 -9.24 0.36 4.68
CA ALA A 75 -9.90 -0.92 4.92
C ALA A 75 -11.22 -0.74 5.68
N ASP A 76 -11.21 0.03 6.76
CA ASP A 76 -12.40 0.33 7.56
C ASP A 76 -13.46 1.09 6.74
N ARG A 77 -13.11 2.27 6.21
CA ARG A 77 -14.08 3.14 5.53
C ARG A 77 -14.71 2.49 4.30
N MET A 78 -13.92 1.74 3.50
CA MET A 78 -14.43 1.14 2.26
C MET A 78 -15.31 -0.08 2.54
N THR A 79 -15.02 -0.86 3.56
CA THR A 79 -15.86 -2.00 3.93
C THR A 79 -17.12 -1.56 4.66
N MET A 80 -17.00 -0.60 5.58
CA MET A 80 -18.14 -0.02 6.30
C MET A 80 -19.08 0.80 5.42
N ALA A 81 -18.63 1.32 4.28
CA ALA A 81 -19.52 1.92 3.27
C ALA A 81 -20.63 0.98 2.79
N HIS A 82 -20.40 -0.34 2.90
CA HIS A 82 -21.36 -1.39 2.51
C HIS A 82 -21.80 -2.27 3.69
N GLY A 83 -21.57 -1.83 4.93
CA GLY A 83 -21.93 -2.59 6.14
C GLY A 83 -21.21 -3.95 6.25
N LEU A 84 -19.98 -4.03 5.73
CA LEU A 84 -19.13 -5.21 5.79
C LEU A 84 -18.06 -5.04 6.87
N GLU A 85 -18.00 -5.94 7.84
CA GLU A 85 -16.96 -5.92 8.89
C GLU A 85 -15.64 -6.49 8.35
N ALA A 86 -14.56 -5.73 8.42
CA ALA A 86 -13.21 -6.20 8.10
C ALA A 86 -12.43 -6.56 9.37
N ARG A 87 -11.88 -7.78 9.44
CA ARG A 87 -10.96 -8.21 10.50
C ARG A 87 -9.54 -8.31 9.99
N VAL A 88 -8.58 -7.95 10.85
CA VAL A 88 -7.16 -7.78 10.52
C VAL A 88 -6.25 -8.64 11.41
N PRO A 89 -6.17 -9.98 11.20
CA PRO A 89 -5.47 -10.89 12.13
C PRO A 89 -3.98 -10.60 12.29
N PHE A 90 -3.32 -9.99 11.31
CA PHE A 90 -1.92 -9.56 11.45
C PHE A 90 -1.72 -8.45 12.49
N LEU A 91 -2.79 -7.78 12.90
CA LEU A 91 -2.79 -6.76 13.94
C LEU A 91 -3.46 -7.24 15.24
N ASP A 92 -3.63 -8.55 15.39
CA ASP A 92 -3.92 -9.13 16.70
C ASP A 92 -2.86 -8.69 17.73
N VAL A 93 -3.28 -8.46 18.97
CA VAL A 93 -2.43 -7.88 20.01
C VAL A 93 -1.26 -8.81 20.35
N GLU A 94 -1.49 -10.12 20.40
CA GLU A 94 -0.45 -11.10 20.70
C GLU A 94 0.50 -11.26 19.51
N HIS A 95 -0.03 -11.34 18.29
CA HIS A 95 0.79 -11.38 17.07
C HIS A 95 1.65 -10.12 16.94
N THR A 96 1.08 -8.93 17.14
CA THR A 96 1.80 -7.65 17.06
C THR A 96 2.91 -7.58 18.10
N ALA A 97 2.61 -7.95 19.36
CA ALA A 97 3.60 -7.97 20.43
C ALA A 97 4.74 -8.95 20.13
N MET A 98 4.44 -10.12 19.57
CA MET A 98 5.45 -11.10 19.15
C MET A 98 6.29 -10.58 17.99
N ALA A 99 5.65 -10.11 16.92
CA ALA A 99 6.32 -9.63 15.73
C ALA A 99 7.26 -8.46 16.04
N MET A 100 6.83 -7.51 16.89
CA MET A 100 7.64 -6.35 17.25
C MET A 100 8.82 -6.68 18.19
N LYS A 101 8.74 -7.78 18.97
CA LYS A 101 9.85 -8.25 19.82
C LYS A 101 10.86 -9.13 19.09
N LEU A 102 10.52 -9.58 17.89
CA LEU A 102 11.40 -10.44 17.09
C LEU A 102 12.68 -9.69 16.72
N ASP A 103 13.83 -10.38 16.83
CA ASP A 103 15.12 -9.86 16.35
C ASP A 103 14.97 -9.31 14.91
N PRO A 104 15.19 -8.01 14.68
CA PRO A 104 14.97 -7.39 13.38
C PRO A 104 15.79 -8.05 12.28
N ARG A 105 16.94 -8.67 12.59
CA ARG A 105 17.77 -9.40 11.61
C ARG A 105 16.99 -10.50 10.88
N LYS A 106 15.94 -11.04 11.49
CA LYS A 106 15.06 -12.04 10.87
C LYS A 106 14.16 -11.47 9.77
N LYS A 107 13.95 -10.16 9.74
CA LYS A 107 13.09 -9.48 8.75
C LYS A 107 13.89 -8.77 7.66
N LEU A 108 15.23 -8.84 7.70
CA LEU A 108 16.08 -8.19 6.71
C LEU A 108 15.86 -8.76 5.32
N ILE A 109 15.85 -7.86 4.35
CA ILE A 109 15.77 -8.22 2.93
C ILE A 109 17.17 -8.13 2.33
N THR A 110 17.58 -9.16 1.59
CA THR A 110 18.85 -9.13 0.87
C THR A 110 18.61 -8.61 -0.54
N LYS A 111 19.14 -7.42 -0.85
CA LYS A 111 19.01 -6.81 -2.17
C LYS A 111 19.63 -7.70 -3.25
N GLY A 112 18.84 -8.08 -4.27
CA GLY A 112 19.27 -9.02 -5.31
C GLY A 112 19.47 -10.45 -4.82
N GLY A 113 19.03 -10.78 -3.59
CA GLY A 113 19.10 -12.11 -3.02
C GLY A 113 18.16 -13.12 -3.68
N ALA A 114 18.28 -14.37 -3.26
CA ALA A 114 17.39 -15.44 -3.72
C ALA A 114 15.92 -15.15 -3.32
N PRO A 115 14.93 -15.76 -3.99
CA PRO A 115 13.52 -15.61 -3.60
C PRO A 115 13.24 -15.81 -2.11
N GLU A 116 14.01 -16.67 -1.45
CA GLU A 116 13.91 -17.02 -0.03
C GLU A 116 14.45 -15.95 0.93
N GLN A 117 15.01 -14.86 0.39
CA GLN A 117 15.62 -13.74 1.11
C GLN A 117 14.91 -12.40 0.82
N ARG A 118 13.71 -12.46 0.22
CA ARG A 118 12.90 -11.30 -0.17
C ARG A 118 12.05 -10.74 0.98
N GLU A 119 11.19 -9.78 0.66
CA GLU A 119 10.22 -9.21 1.59
C GLU A 119 9.38 -10.29 2.30
N LYS A 120 9.21 -10.14 3.61
CA LYS A 120 8.53 -11.11 4.49
C LYS A 120 9.11 -12.53 4.45
N ALA A 121 10.37 -12.74 4.08
CA ALA A 121 10.98 -14.07 3.98
C ALA A 121 10.72 -14.93 5.22
N TYR A 122 10.92 -14.39 6.42
CA TYR A 122 10.68 -15.13 7.67
C TYR A 122 9.23 -15.64 7.80
N LEU A 123 8.25 -14.78 7.49
CA LEU A 123 6.84 -15.16 7.48
C LEU A 123 6.59 -16.25 6.43
N ARG A 124 7.15 -16.11 5.22
CA ARG A 124 6.99 -17.10 4.14
C ARG A 124 7.57 -18.46 4.56
N HIS A 125 8.74 -18.48 5.20
CA HIS A 125 9.33 -19.70 5.75
C HIS A 125 8.45 -20.36 6.82
N MET A 126 7.78 -19.58 7.67
CA MET A 126 6.83 -20.12 8.65
C MET A 126 5.68 -20.88 7.97
N PHE A 127 5.22 -20.39 6.81
CA PHE A 127 4.17 -20.99 5.99
C PHE A 127 4.68 -21.96 4.91
N ASP A 128 5.99 -22.24 4.87
CA ASP A 128 6.59 -23.18 3.91
C ASP A 128 6.47 -24.65 4.35
N ARG A 129 5.27 -24.99 4.83
CA ARG A 129 4.85 -26.32 5.27
C ARG A 129 3.32 -26.35 5.39
N PRO A 130 2.70 -27.54 5.42
CA PRO A 130 1.27 -27.63 5.66
C PRO A 130 0.88 -27.05 7.03
N HIS A 131 -0.23 -26.30 7.06
CA HIS A 131 -0.90 -25.84 8.27
C HIS A 131 -2.35 -26.31 8.19
N ASP A 132 -2.79 -27.11 9.16
CA ASP A 132 -4.14 -27.71 9.17
C ASP A 132 -4.50 -28.44 7.86
N GLY A 133 -3.49 -29.12 7.28
CA GLY A 133 -3.63 -29.84 6.01
C GLY A 133 -3.61 -28.95 4.76
N ILE A 134 -3.55 -27.63 4.91
CA ILE A 134 -3.51 -26.66 3.81
C ILE A 134 -2.06 -26.29 3.50
N THR A 135 -1.66 -26.38 2.23
CA THR A 135 -0.35 -25.94 1.74
C THR A 135 -0.51 -24.79 0.76
N ILE A 136 0.25 -23.72 0.97
CA ILE A 136 0.28 -22.60 0.03
C ILE A 136 1.14 -23.02 -1.16
N PRO A 137 0.64 -22.93 -2.41
CA PRO A 137 1.43 -23.24 -3.59
C PRO A 137 2.71 -22.40 -3.64
N LYS A 138 3.87 -23.03 -3.92
CA LYS A 138 5.18 -22.34 -3.96
C LYS A 138 5.20 -21.06 -4.82
N PRO A 139 4.53 -21.00 -6.00
CA PRO A 139 4.46 -19.77 -6.79
C PRO A 139 3.73 -18.63 -6.07
N VAL A 140 2.77 -18.93 -5.20
CA VAL A 140 2.07 -17.93 -4.37
C VAL A 140 2.91 -17.57 -3.15
N LEU A 141 3.46 -18.58 -2.46
CA LEU A 141 4.25 -18.41 -1.24
C LEU A 141 5.49 -17.53 -1.46
N TRP A 142 6.13 -17.65 -2.62
CA TRP A 142 7.33 -16.89 -2.97
C TRP A 142 7.08 -15.79 -4.00
N ARG A 143 5.81 -15.47 -4.28
CA ARG A 143 5.44 -14.36 -5.16
C ARG A 143 5.97 -13.04 -4.60
N MET A 144 6.56 -12.23 -5.47
CA MET A 144 6.96 -10.86 -5.13
C MET A 144 5.75 -10.05 -4.67
N LYS A 145 5.94 -9.21 -3.66
CA LYS A 145 4.94 -8.25 -3.20
C LYS A 145 4.56 -7.31 -4.35
N ALA A 146 3.25 -7.12 -4.50
CA ALA A 146 2.66 -6.02 -5.25
C ALA A 146 1.89 -5.13 -4.26
N MET A 147 1.98 -3.81 -4.38
CA MET A 147 1.05 -2.93 -3.66
C MET A 147 -0.37 -3.12 -4.21
N GLN A 148 -1.40 -2.90 -3.37
CA GLN A 148 -2.77 -3.21 -3.76
C GLN A 148 -3.15 -2.49 -5.06
N CYS A 149 -2.95 -1.17 -5.13
CA CYS A 149 -3.25 -0.35 -6.32
C CYS A 149 -2.55 -0.83 -7.60
N GLU A 150 -1.42 -1.55 -7.48
CA GLU A 150 -0.63 -2.03 -8.61
C GLU A 150 -0.97 -3.47 -8.98
N GLY A 151 -1.48 -4.26 -8.02
CA GLY A 151 -1.91 -5.64 -8.22
C GLY A 151 -3.32 -5.80 -8.79
N ILE A 152 -4.11 -4.72 -8.90
CA ILE A 152 -5.48 -4.74 -9.43
C ILE A 152 -5.52 -4.87 -10.97
N GLY A 153 -4.44 -4.47 -11.63
CA GLY A 153 -4.27 -4.54 -13.09
C GLY A 153 -3.30 -3.46 -13.55
N GLU A 154 -2.42 -3.81 -14.49
CA GLU A 154 -1.27 -2.97 -14.91
C GLU A 154 -1.66 -1.54 -15.28
N ASP A 155 -2.87 -1.34 -15.84
CA ASP A 155 -3.33 -0.05 -16.33
C ASP A 155 -4.26 0.72 -15.37
N TRP A 156 -4.63 0.17 -14.21
CA TRP A 156 -5.62 0.84 -13.33
C TRP A 156 -5.18 2.25 -12.93
N VAL A 157 -3.96 2.36 -12.40
CA VAL A 157 -3.41 3.64 -11.94
C VAL A 157 -3.20 4.59 -13.12
N SER A 158 -2.68 4.08 -14.26
CA SER A 158 -2.40 4.90 -15.45
C SER A 158 -3.69 5.43 -16.10
N ILE A 159 -4.74 4.62 -16.19
CA ILE A 159 -6.06 5.00 -16.71
C ILE A 159 -6.69 6.04 -15.80
N LEU A 160 -6.66 5.82 -14.48
CA LEU A 160 -7.24 6.74 -13.51
C LEU A 160 -6.54 8.11 -13.57
N GLN A 161 -5.20 8.13 -13.52
CA GLN A 161 -4.39 9.34 -13.61
C GLN A 161 -4.68 10.14 -14.87
N ARG A 162 -4.75 9.47 -16.03
CA ARG A 162 -5.05 10.13 -17.31
C ARG A 162 -6.44 10.77 -17.29
N LYS A 163 -7.48 10.00 -16.95
CA LYS A 163 -8.87 10.48 -16.91
C LYS A 163 -9.07 11.62 -15.93
N VAL A 164 -8.43 11.55 -14.77
CA VAL A 164 -8.53 12.58 -13.72
C VAL A 164 -7.76 13.83 -14.12
N SER A 165 -6.56 13.68 -14.68
CA SER A 165 -5.73 14.82 -15.07
C SER A 165 -6.35 15.65 -16.19
N GLU A 166 -7.16 15.05 -17.08
CA GLU A 166 -7.95 15.76 -18.09
C GLU A 166 -8.99 16.72 -17.50
N LYS A 167 -9.38 16.54 -16.22
CA LYS A 167 -10.35 17.40 -15.53
C LYS A 167 -9.73 18.67 -14.94
N VAL A 168 -8.40 18.77 -14.89
CA VAL A 168 -7.69 19.91 -14.30
C VAL A 168 -6.84 20.60 -15.36
N SER A 169 -7.11 21.90 -15.57
CA SER A 169 -6.35 22.71 -16.52
C SER A 169 -4.98 23.11 -15.97
N ASP A 170 -4.02 23.37 -16.85
CA ASP A 170 -2.69 23.86 -16.45
C ASP A 170 -2.78 25.22 -15.74
N ALA A 171 -3.73 26.07 -16.14
CA ALA A 171 -4.00 27.34 -15.48
C ALA A 171 -4.51 27.15 -14.04
N ALA A 172 -5.40 26.18 -13.80
CA ALA A 172 -5.86 25.85 -12.46
C ALA A 172 -4.71 25.33 -11.58
N MET A 173 -3.83 24.51 -12.16
CA MET A 173 -2.66 23.98 -11.47
C MET A 173 -1.63 25.08 -11.13
N ALA A 174 -1.42 26.06 -12.02
CA ALA A 174 -0.53 27.20 -11.77
C ALA A 174 -1.00 28.06 -10.57
N GLU A 175 -2.31 28.08 -10.31
CA GLU A 175 -2.93 28.82 -9.22
C GLU A 175 -3.20 27.93 -7.98
N ALA A 176 -2.73 26.68 -7.97
CA ALA A 176 -3.02 25.70 -6.91
C ALA A 176 -2.55 26.16 -5.53
N SER A 177 -1.39 26.81 -5.42
CA SER A 177 -0.87 27.31 -4.14
C SER A 177 -1.68 28.48 -3.57
N LYS A 178 -2.34 29.27 -4.43
CA LYS A 178 -3.23 30.35 -4.00
C LYS A 178 -4.58 29.80 -3.56
N ARG A 179 -5.10 28.79 -4.26
CA ARG A 179 -6.38 28.14 -3.94
C ARG A 179 -6.29 27.24 -2.71
N PHE A 180 -5.21 26.46 -2.61
CA PHE A 180 -4.97 25.47 -1.56
C PHE A 180 -3.67 25.82 -0.82
N PRO A 181 -3.69 26.81 0.11
CA PRO A 181 -2.48 27.24 0.82
C PRO A 181 -1.95 26.19 1.80
N HIS A 182 -2.80 25.26 2.22
CA HIS A 182 -2.42 24.11 3.05
C HIS A 182 -2.40 22.84 2.21
N GLU A 183 -1.28 22.11 2.27
CA GLU A 183 -1.09 20.84 1.57
C GLU A 183 -1.38 20.97 0.07
N THR A 184 -0.75 21.98 -0.54
CA THR A 184 -0.93 22.30 -1.95
C THR A 184 -0.70 21.07 -2.83
N PRO A 185 -1.67 20.71 -3.68
CA PRO A 185 -1.52 19.58 -4.60
C PRO A 185 -0.34 19.84 -5.55
N GLN A 186 0.46 18.80 -5.82
CA GLN A 186 1.63 18.87 -6.70
C GLN A 186 1.37 18.23 -8.05
N THR A 187 0.27 17.49 -8.19
CA THR A 187 -0.17 16.87 -9.45
C THR A 187 -1.63 17.23 -9.73
N LYS A 188 -2.04 17.12 -10.99
CA LYS A 188 -3.45 17.31 -11.39
C LYS A 188 -4.40 16.31 -10.74
N GLU A 189 -3.93 15.09 -10.50
CA GLU A 189 -4.70 14.08 -9.78
C GLU A 189 -4.97 14.50 -8.34
N GLU A 190 -3.95 14.96 -7.62
CA GLU A 190 -4.11 15.47 -6.26
C GLU A 190 -5.02 16.70 -6.22
N TYR A 191 -4.89 17.59 -7.20
CA TYR A 191 -5.76 18.77 -7.32
C TYR A 191 -7.23 18.35 -7.43
N PHE A 192 -7.53 17.39 -8.31
CA PHE A 192 -8.88 16.91 -8.51
C PHE A 192 -9.47 16.27 -7.25
N TYR A 193 -8.71 15.42 -6.56
CA TYR A 193 -9.16 14.82 -5.30
C TYR A 193 -9.34 15.86 -4.21
N ARG A 194 -8.46 16.86 -4.13
CA ARG A 194 -8.59 17.98 -3.19
C ARG A 194 -9.84 18.80 -3.45
N GLU A 195 -10.12 19.14 -4.71
CA GLU A 195 -11.35 19.84 -5.09
C GLU A 195 -12.60 19.04 -4.73
N LEU A 196 -12.63 17.73 -5.03
CA LEU A 196 -13.73 16.87 -4.62
C LEU A 196 -13.89 16.84 -3.09
N PHE A 197 -12.78 16.74 -2.36
CA PHE A 197 -12.82 16.73 -0.90
C PHE A 197 -13.40 18.02 -0.34
N ASP A 198 -12.92 19.18 -0.76
CA ASP A 198 -13.42 20.49 -0.29
C ASP A 198 -14.92 20.69 -0.58
N ASN A 199 -15.43 20.12 -1.68
CA ASN A 199 -16.85 20.14 -2.02
C ASN A 199 -17.72 19.32 -1.05
N TYR A 200 -17.22 18.19 -0.56
CA TYR A 200 -17.94 17.33 0.39
C TYR A 200 -17.72 17.73 1.86
N PHE A 201 -16.55 18.30 2.16
CA PHE A 201 -16.10 18.63 3.52
C PHE A 201 -15.66 20.10 3.58
N PRO A 202 -16.58 21.06 3.39
CA PRO A 202 -16.25 22.47 3.44
C PRO A 202 -15.66 22.82 4.81
N ASN A 203 -14.61 23.64 4.82
CA ASN A 203 -13.84 24.08 6.00
C ASN A 203 -12.92 23.01 6.64
N CYS A 204 -12.76 21.84 6.02
CA CYS A 204 -11.73 20.89 6.42
C CYS A 204 -10.42 21.19 5.67
N GLU A 205 -9.56 22.02 6.26
CA GLU A 205 -8.36 22.50 5.56
C GLU A 205 -7.22 21.48 5.47
N ARG A 206 -7.25 20.46 6.35
CA ARG A 206 -6.20 19.44 6.49
C ARG A 206 -6.80 18.08 6.81
N VAL A 207 -6.18 17.04 6.27
CA VAL A 207 -6.38 15.65 6.70
C VAL A 207 -5.10 15.14 7.36
N PRO A 208 -5.18 14.17 8.27
CA PRO A 208 -3.97 13.55 8.81
C PRO A 208 -3.08 13.03 7.69
N GLN A 209 -1.85 13.55 7.63
CA GLN A 209 -0.85 13.15 6.65
C GLN A 209 -0.10 11.91 7.14
N MET A 210 0.22 11.00 6.22
CA MET A 210 0.98 9.80 6.56
C MET A 210 2.44 10.12 6.93
N TRP A 211 3.04 11.16 6.33
CA TRP A 211 4.40 11.62 6.65
C TRP A 211 4.67 13.04 6.10
N GLU A 212 5.70 13.69 6.63
CA GLU A 212 6.14 15.03 6.23
C GLU A 212 6.81 15.00 4.84
N GLY A 213 6.52 15.96 3.95
CA GLY A 213 7.10 16.03 2.60
C GLY A 213 6.32 15.37 1.46
N GLY A 214 5.21 14.68 1.75
CA GLY A 214 4.30 14.15 0.73
C GLY A 214 4.70 12.82 0.10
N TYR A 215 3.80 12.31 -0.74
CA TYR A 215 3.50 10.89 -0.92
C TYR A 215 4.53 10.09 -1.76
N ARG A 216 5.46 9.36 -1.10
CA ARG A 216 5.83 7.93 -1.30
C ARG A 216 7.32 7.63 -1.05
N ALA A 217 7.59 7.03 0.11
CA ALA A 217 8.64 6.06 0.46
C ALA A 217 8.57 5.81 1.99
N GLY A 218 7.33 5.78 2.53
CA GLY A 218 7.09 5.88 3.96
C GLY A 218 7.45 7.22 4.59
N GLY A 219 8.28 8.08 3.97
CA GLY A 219 9.04 9.09 4.73
C GLY A 219 10.17 8.43 5.54
N ALA A 220 10.62 7.24 5.13
CA ALA A 220 11.78 6.58 5.70
C ALA A 220 13.01 7.50 5.55
N GLU A 221 13.90 7.48 6.54
CA GLU A 221 15.10 8.34 6.56
C GLU A 221 16.05 8.06 5.40
N TRP A 222 15.91 6.91 4.72
CA TRP A 222 16.71 6.53 3.56
C TRP A 222 15.94 6.71 2.25
N GLN A 223 16.62 7.29 1.26
CA GLN A 223 16.04 7.57 -0.06
C GLN A 223 15.97 6.28 -0.88
N SER A 224 14.80 5.66 -0.93
CA SER A 224 14.51 4.62 -1.92
C SER A 224 14.07 5.24 -3.25
N THR A 225 14.54 4.68 -4.36
CA THR A 225 14.17 5.13 -5.72
C THR A 225 13.09 4.26 -6.37
N ALA A 226 12.56 3.28 -5.62
CA ALA A 226 11.56 2.35 -6.13
C ALA A 226 10.22 3.03 -6.43
N TYR A 227 9.87 4.09 -5.68
CA TYR A 227 8.59 4.78 -5.78
C TYR A 227 8.76 6.23 -6.23
N THR A 228 7.83 6.72 -7.04
CA THR A 228 7.60 8.12 -7.37
C THR A 228 6.26 8.58 -6.77
N ARG A 229 5.96 9.88 -6.87
CA ARG A 229 4.67 10.44 -6.45
C ARG A 229 3.49 9.85 -7.25
N GLU A 230 3.76 9.44 -8.48
CA GLU A 230 2.78 8.81 -9.37
C GLU A 230 2.62 7.30 -9.17
N GLY A 231 3.61 6.57 -8.63
CA GLY A 231 3.55 5.10 -8.68
C GLY A 231 4.86 4.40 -8.32
N LEU A 232 4.87 3.06 -8.38
CA LEU A 232 6.12 2.31 -8.55
C LEU A 232 6.77 2.67 -9.88
N LYS A 233 8.08 2.97 -9.86
CA LYS A 233 8.83 3.39 -11.05
C LYS A 233 8.93 2.29 -12.11
N GLU A 234 9.06 1.04 -11.68
CA GLU A 234 9.23 -0.14 -12.55
C GLU A 234 8.08 -1.15 -12.35
N VAL A 235 6.94 -0.90 -12.98
CA VAL A 235 5.75 -1.78 -12.90
C VAL A 235 6.04 -3.19 -13.44
N GLY A 236 7.01 -3.33 -14.36
CA GLY A 236 7.49 -4.62 -14.89
C GLY A 236 7.99 -5.61 -13.82
N ARG A 237 8.35 -5.14 -12.62
CA ARG A 237 8.71 -6.02 -11.49
C ARG A 237 7.52 -6.88 -11.02
N LEU A 238 6.29 -6.44 -11.25
CA LEU A 238 5.07 -7.10 -10.78
C LEU A 238 4.59 -8.21 -11.73
N THR A 239 4.79 -8.03 -13.03
CA THR A 239 4.35 -8.95 -14.11
C THR A 239 5.13 -10.25 -14.14
N HIS A 240 6.43 -10.21 -13.81
CA HIS A 240 7.28 -11.40 -13.83
C HIS A 240 7.05 -12.36 -12.66
N ALA A 241 6.19 -12.03 -11.70
CA ALA A 241 5.93 -12.88 -10.53
C ALA A 241 5.00 -14.07 -10.83
N LEU A 242 4.24 -14.04 -11.92
CA LEU A 242 3.39 -15.16 -12.38
C LEU A 242 3.88 -15.76 -13.71
N GLN A 243 4.54 -14.96 -14.55
CA GLN A 243 5.17 -15.41 -15.79
C GLN A 243 6.56 -15.98 -15.50
N GLY A 244 6.62 -17.12 -14.83
CA GLY A 244 7.85 -17.88 -14.72
C GLY A 244 8.40 -18.16 -16.12
N LYS A 245 9.58 -17.60 -16.45
CA LYS A 245 10.56 -18.08 -17.45
C LYS A 245 9.99 -18.99 -18.56
N ALA A 246 9.09 -18.48 -19.40
CA ALA A 246 8.70 -19.19 -20.62
C ALA A 246 9.69 -18.94 -21.79
N THR A 247 10.76 -18.17 -21.57
CA THR A 247 11.65 -17.70 -22.66
C THR A 247 13.14 -18.02 -22.47
N GLN A 248 13.49 -19.02 -21.65
CA GLN A 248 14.85 -19.56 -21.57
C GLN A 248 14.87 -21.08 -21.69
N GLN A 249 14.25 -21.62 -22.74
CA GLN A 249 14.50 -22.96 -23.30
C GLN A 249 14.09 -22.94 -24.79
N ALA A 250 14.72 -22.06 -25.56
CA ALA A 250 14.70 -22.06 -27.03
C ALA A 250 15.91 -21.25 -27.54
N ALA A 251 17.11 -21.79 -27.28
CA ALA A 251 18.35 -21.46 -27.98
C ALA A 251 19.32 -22.62 -27.78
#